data_AF-A0A962ZP39-F1
#
_entry.id   AF-A0A962ZP39-F1
#
_cell.length_a   1.000
_cell.length_b   1.000
_cell.length_c   1.000
_cell.angle_alpha   90.00
_cell.angle_beta   90.00
_cell.angle_gamma   90.00
#
_symmetry.space_group_name_H-M   'P 1'
#
loop_
_entity.id
_entity.type
_entity.pdbx_description
1 polymer ?
#
loop_
_entity_poly.entity_id
_entity_poly.type
_entity_poly.pdbx_seq_one_letter_code
_entity_poly.pdbx_strand_id
1 'polypeptide(L)'
;AGLVDINLAPGELLSRVFAAVENIEEAEALILAANVVEWRSVVEGEASADTGEIEVRGESAMRHARFEAIEDLLLVPGVDRRIFEAVREAVYVSQSGQAGVDWQAAPPAVLKAVGGLTDEQVQELAERDAGDGIAPAELDLAFQQRESLPLYRADARVEAGGQTYLRRRWVERGSPGVDRLPWRFFRTEPVRAVGLTVQAASSESGND
;
A
#
# COMPACT_ATOMS: atom_id res chain seq x y z
N ALA A 1 6.34 2.99 -6.87
CA ALA A 1 7.28 3.35 -5.78
C ALA A 1 6.61 4.12 -4.63
N GLY A 2 5.43 4.73 -4.81
CA GLY A 2 4.78 5.49 -3.72
C GLY A 2 3.94 4.69 -2.71
N LEU A 3 3.80 3.37 -2.89
CA LEU A 3 3.07 2.50 -1.95
C LEU A 3 4.05 1.71 -1.09
N VAL A 4 3.57 1.16 0.02
CA VAL A 4 4.35 0.33 0.96
C VAL A 4 4.27 -1.14 0.56
N ASP A 5 5.41 -1.79 0.32
CA ASP A 5 5.45 -3.22 -0.03
C ASP A 5 5.33 -4.07 1.23
N ILE A 6 4.24 -4.81 1.41
CA ILE A 6 4.07 -5.62 2.63
C ILE A 6 5.02 -6.81 2.71
N ASN A 7 5.71 -7.18 1.61
CA ASN A 7 6.72 -8.24 1.63
C ASN A 7 8.13 -7.74 1.99
N LEU A 8 8.40 -6.45 1.86
CA LEU A 8 9.76 -5.89 2.03
C LEU A 8 9.85 -4.74 3.04
N ALA A 9 8.76 -4.04 3.32
CA ALA A 9 8.75 -2.88 4.20
C ALA A 9 9.23 -3.22 5.60
N PRO A 10 10.10 -2.42 6.23
CA PRO A 10 10.55 -2.68 7.60
C PRO A 10 9.37 -2.62 8.58
N GLY A 11 9.48 -3.34 9.69
CA GLY A 11 8.41 -3.39 10.71
C GLY A 11 8.00 -2.00 11.23
N GLU A 12 8.95 -1.08 11.34
CA GLU A 12 8.68 0.31 11.75
C GLU A 12 7.83 1.08 10.72
N LEU A 13 8.05 0.88 9.42
CA LEU A 13 7.20 1.49 8.40
C LEU A 13 5.79 0.90 8.43
N LEU A 14 5.69 -0.42 8.64
CA LEU A 14 4.41 -1.10 8.76
C LEU A 14 3.63 -0.63 10.00
N SER A 15 4.28 -0.43 11.14
CA SER A 15 3.59 0.05 12.36
C SER A 15 3.02 1.44 12.14
N ARG A 16 3.72 2.32 11.41
CA ARG A 16 3.19 3.63 11.07
C ARG A 16 1.98 3.58 10.14
N VAL A 17 1.96 2.65 9.18
CA VAL A 17 0.79 2.41 8.32
C VAL A 17 -0.43 1.99 9.15
N PHE A 18 -0.24 1.12 10.15
CA PHE A 18 -1.31 0.72 11.04
C PHE A 18 -1.72 1.82 12.03
N ALA A 19 -0.78 2.61 12.54
CA ALA A 19 -1.07 3.73 13.44
C ALA A 19 -1.85 4.87 12.75
N ALA A 20 -1.75 4.98 11.42
CA ALA A 20 -2.55 5.93 10.63
C ALA A 20 -4.04 5.54 10.53
N VAL A 21 -4.40 4.31 10.92
CA VAL A 21 -5.80 3.86 10.93
C VAL A 21 -6.50 4.41 12.17
N GLU A 22 -7.70 4.95 11.99
CA GLU A 22 -8.51 5.47 13.08
C GLU A 22 -8.74 4.42 14.18
N ASN A 23 -8.65 4.86 15.44
CA ASN A 23 -8.87 4.04 16.62
C ASN A 23 -7.92 2.84 16.75
N ILE A 24 -6.68 2.93 16.24
CA ILE A 24 -5.61 1.99 16.56
C ILE A 24 -4.58 2.70 17.44
N GLU A 25 -4.29 2.12 18.60
CA GLU A 25 -3.24 2.62 19.49
C GLU A 25 -1.85 2.22 18.95
N GLU A 26 -0.82 3.02 19.27
CA GLU A 26 0.55 2.76 18.82
C GLU A 26 1.05 1.36 19.22
N ALA A 27 0.71 0.89 20.42
CA ALA A 27 1.06 -0.45 20.89
C ALA A 27 0.40 -1.56 20.05
N GLU A 28 -0.86 -1.38 19.67
CA GLU A 28 -1.57 -2.32 18.79
C GLU A 28 -0.98 -2.31 17.38
N ALA A 29 -0.66 -1.13 16.84
CA ALA A 29 -0.02 -0.98 15.54
C ALA A 29 1.34 -1.69 15.45
N LEU A 30 2.13 -1.66 16.53
CA LEU A 30 3.39 -2.41 16.64
C LEU A 30 3.16 -3.92 16.60
N ILE A 31 2.12 -4.43 17.28
CA ILE A 31 1.77 -5.85 17.26
C ILE A 31 1.32 -6.28 15.86
N LEU A 32 0.46 -5.49 15.21
CA LEU A 32 0.00 -5.78 13.85
C LEU A 32 1.17 -5.82 12.86
N ALA A 33 2.10 -4.87 12.97
CA ALA A 33 3.30 -4.85 12.15
C ALA A 33 4.21 -6.07 12.40
N ALA A 34 4.40 -6.45 13.67
CA ALA A 34 5.15 -7.64 14.03
C ALA A 34 4.52 -8.91 13.45
N ASN A 35 3.20 -9.06 13.53
CA ASN A 35 2.47 -10.19 12.96
C ASN A 35 2.63 -10.27 11.43
N VAL A 36 2.63 -9.13 10.73
CA VAL A 36 2.88 -9.10 9.27
C VAL A 36 4.32 -9.53 8.95
N VAL A 37 5.29 -9.08 9.74
CA VAL A 37 6.70 -9.47 9.57
C VAL A 37 6.87 -10.96 9.84
N GLU A 38 6.28 -11.50 10.90
CA GLU A 38 6.31 -12.92 11.24
C GLU A 38 5.64 -13.77 10.15
N TRP A 39 4.46 -13.34 9.68
CA TRP A 39 3.72 -14.02 8.62
C TRP A 39 4.55 -14.24 7.35
N ARG A 40 5.29 -13.22 6.91
CA ARG A 40 6.13 -13.28 5.69
C ARG A 40 7.53 -13.82 5.93
N SER A 41 7.94 -14.04 7.17
CA SER A 41 9.26 -14.56 7.49
C SER A 41 9.29 -16.06 7.25
N VAL A 42 10.23 -16.49 6.41
CA VAL A 42 10.54 -17.91 6.25
C VAL A 42 11.19 -18.37 7.56
N VAL A 43 10.72 -19.47 8.13
CA VAL A 43 11.38 -20.08 9.29
C VAL A 43 12.72 -20.63 8.82
N GLU A 44 13.82 -20.02 9.28
CA GLU A 44 15.16 -20.57 9.04
C GLU A 44 15.25 -21.94 9.72
N GLY A 45 15.16 -22.99 8.89
CA GLY A 45 15.10 -24.39 9.31
C GLY A 45 14.49 -25.32 8.26
N GLU A 46 13.68 -24.80 7.33
CA GLU A 46 12.94 -25.60 6.35
C GLU A 46 13.65 -25.78 4.99
N ALA A 47 14.80 -25.15 4.79
CA ALA A 47 15.64 -25.35 3.62
C ALA A 47 16.72 -26.43 3.85
N SER A 48 16.34 -27.58 4.39
CA SER A 48 17.11 -28.81 4.23
C SER A 48 16.32 -29.75 3.32
N ALA A 49 16.57 -29.64 2.01
CA ALA A 49 16.01 -30.52 0.99
C ALA A 49 16.54 -31.98 1.06
N ASP A 50 17.25 -32.36 2.14
CA ASP A 50 18.00 -33.62 2.23
C ASP A 50 17.43 -34.65 3.24
N THR A 51 16.38 -34.29 3.97
CA THR A 51 15.67 -35.24 4.82
C THR A 51 14.19 -34.97 4.65
N GLY A 52 13.49 -35.85 3.91
CA GLY A 52 12.06 -35.75 3.60
C GLY A 52 11.13 -35.92 4.81
N GLU A 53 11.46 -35.28 5.92
CA GLU A 53 10.69 -35.23 7.16
C GLU A 53 10.07 -33.85 7.27
N ILE A 54 8.76 -33.77 7.02
CA ILE A 54 7.96 -32.60 7.36
C ILE A 54 7.84 -32.61 8.89
N GLU A 55 8.71 -31.89 9.59
CA GLU A 55 8.49 -31.58 11.00
C GLU A 55 7.27 -30.65 11.11
N VAL A 56 6.08 -31.24 11.22
CA VAL A 56 4.86 -30.52 11.60
C VAL A 56 5.00 -30.14 13.07
N ARG A 57 5.62 -28.98 13.33
CA ARG A 57 5.81 -28.49 14.70
C ARG A 57 4.92 -27.29 14.99
N GLY A 58 3.75 -27.60 15.54
CA GLY A 58 2.89 -26.67 16.27
C GLY A 58 1.95 -25.84 15.40
N GLU A 59 0.71 -25.72 15.87
CA GLU A 59 -0.41 -24.97 15.32
C GLU A 59 -0.16 -23.45 15.26
N SER A 60 0.96 -22.99 14.67
CA SER A 60 1.04 -21.59 14.26
C SER A 60 0.07 -21.39 13.10
N ALA A 61 -0.92 -20.52 13.27
CA ALA A 61 -1.83 -20.14 12.19
C ALA A 61 -1.11 -19.31 11.09
N MET A 62 0.19 -19.05 11.23
CA MET A 62 0.97 -18.22 10.32
C MET A 62 1.50 -19.04 9.14
N ARG A 63 1.41 -18.45 7.93
CA ARG A 63 1.77 -19.12 6.68
C ARG A 63 3.29 -19.26 6.45
N HIS A 64 4.11 -18.43 7.10
CA HIS A 64 5.57 -18.37 6.90
C HIS A 64 5.99 -18.24 5.42
N ALA A 65 5.21 -17.48 4.65
CA ALA A 65 5.41 -17.29 3.24
C ALA A 65 5.06 -15.87 2.83
N ARG A 66 5.64 -15.42 1.71
CA ARG A 66 5.31 -14.12 1.11
C ARG A 66 3.81 -13.97 0.90
N PHE A 67 3.31 -12.75 1.04
CA PHE A 67 1.98 -12.39 0.59
C PHE A 67 1.89 -12.50 -0.94
N GLU A 68 0.82 -13.08 -1.45
CA GLU A 68 0.54 -13.21 -2.89
C GLU A 68 -0.48 -12.15 -3.33
N ALA A 69 -1.38 -11.79 -2.42
CA ALA A 69 -2.36 -10.73 -2.60
C ALA A 69 -2.44 -9.86 -1.35
N ILE A 70 -2.92 -8.61 -1.48
CA ILE A 70 -3.11 -7.75 -0.30
C ILE A 70 -4.20 -8.31 0.63
N GLU A 71 -5.17 -9.06 0.08
CA GLU A 71 -6.25 -9.70 0.83
C GLU A 71 -5.75 -10.75 1.81
N ASP A 72 -4.56 -11.31 1.58
CA ASP A 72 -3.92 -12.23 2.52
C ASP A 72 -3.65 -11.56 3.88
N LEU A 73 -3.65 -10.22 3.96
CA LEU A 73 -3.62 -9.49 5.24
C LEU A 73 -4.78 -9.88 6.17
N LEU A 74 -5.94 -10.27 5.62
CA LEU A 74 -7.10 -10.73 6.43
C LEU A 74 -6.84 -12.05 7.15
N LEU A 75 -5.76 -12.76 6.80
CA LEU A 75 -5.34 -13.98 7.48
C LEU A 75 -4.34 -13.70 8.62
N VAL A 76 -3.81 -12.47 8.68
CA VAL A 76 -2.86 -12.08 9.72
C VAL A 76 -3.61 -11.84 11.03
N PRO A 77 -3.17 -12.44 12.16
CA PRO A 77 -3.80 -12.23 13.45
C PRO A 77 -3.92 -10.74 13.80
N GLY A 78 -5.11 -10.33 14.22
CA GLY A 78 -5.43 -8.94 14.59
C GLY A 78 -5.90 -8.06 13.42
N VAL A 79 -5.71 -8.48 12.16
CA VAL A 79 -6.20 -7.71 11.02
C VAL A 79 -7.64 -8.11 10.70
N ASP A 80 -8.58 -7.25 11.04
CA ASP A 80 -9.97 -7.40 10.64
C ASP A 80 -10.28 -6.70 9.31
N ARG A 81 -11.54 -6.80 8.86
CA ARG A 81 -11.99 -6.15 7.62
C ARG A 81 -11.85 -4.63 7.66
N ARG A 82 -12.05 -3.99 8.81
CA ARG A 82 -11.98 -2.53 8.95
C ARG A 82 -10.53 -2.07 8.78
N ILE A 83 -9.59 -2.73 9.44
CA ILE A 83 -8.15 -2.46 9.34
C ILE A 83 -7.70 -2.67 7.90
N PHE A 84 -8.07 -3.80 7.29
CA PHE A 84 -7.75 -4.09 5.90
C PHE A 84 -8.24 -2.99 4.94
N GLU A 85 -9.51 -2.56 5.08
CA GLU A 85 -10.06 -1.51 4.22
C GLU A 85 -9.39 -0.14 4.43
N ALA A 86 -8.87 0.14 5.63
CA ALA A 86 -8.13 1.37 5.89
C ALA A 86 -6.73 1.36 5.26
N VAL A 87 -6.00 0.23 5.35
CA VAL A 87 -4.60 0.16 4.87
C VAL A 87 -4.47 -0.19 3.40
N ARG A 88 -5.49 -0.78 2.75
CA ARG A 88 -5.43 -1.24 1.34
C ARG A 88 -5.04 -0.16 0.34
N GLU A 89 -5.26 1.11 0.68
CA GLU A 89 -4.93 2.25 -0.17
C GLU A 89 -3.45 2.66 -0.09
N ALA A 90 -2.76 2.24 0.98
CA ALA A 90 -1.37 2.54 1.26
C ALA A 90 -0.41 1.42 0.86
N VAL A 91 -0.90 0.18 0.75
CA VAL A 91 -0.05 -1.01 0.61
C VAL A 91 -0.15 -1.68 -0.75
N TYR A 92 0.87 -2.47 -1.09
CA TYR A 92 0.88 -3.36 -2.25
C TYR A 92 1.68 -4.65 -1.98
N VAL A 93 1.53 -5.60 -2.90
CA VAL A 93 2.30 -6.85 -2.95
C VAL A 93 2.97 -6.94 -4.33
N SER A 94 4.25 -7.29 -4.36
CA SER A 94 4.99 -7.55 -5.60
C SER A 94 6.05 -8.64 -5.41
N GLN A 95 6.45 -9.27 -6.52
CA GLN A 95 7.63 -10.13 -6.55
C GLN A 95 8.93 -9.30 -6.54
N SER A 96 8.92 -8.18 -7.26
CA SER A 96 9.99 -7.17 -7.30
C SER A 96 9.43 -5.84 -6.80
N GLY A 97 9.78 -5.48 -5.57
CA GLY A 97 9.38 -4.22 -4.95
C GLY A 97 10.55 -3.60 -4.20
N GLN A 98 10.24 -2.78 -3.22
CA GLN A 98 11.22 -2.04 -2.43
C GLN A 98 10.80 -1.96 -0.97
N ALA A 99 11.77 -1.79 -0.06
CA ALA A 99 11.51 -1.73 1.38
C ALA A 99 10.98 -0.35 1.81
N GLY A 100 11.44 0.72 1.18
CA GLY A 100 10.98 2.07 1.44
C GLY A 100 9.86 2.53 0.50
N VAL A 101 9.63 3.84 0.49
CA VAL A 101 8.60 4.48 -0.32
C VAL A 101 9.12 5.78 -0.91
N ASP A 102 8.62 6.17 -2.08
CA ASP A 102 8.91 7.47 -2.65
C ASP A 102 7.81 8.45 -2.28
N TRP A 103 8.09 9.39 -1.35
CA TRP A 103 7.11 10.37 -0.89
C TRP A 103 6.56 11.26 -2.02
N GLN A 104 7.33 11.45 -3.10
CA GLN A 104 6.87 12.21 -4.28
C GLN A 104 5.81 11.48 -5.10
N ALA A 105 5.75 10.15 -5.01
CA ALA A 105 4.77 9.31 -5.68
C ALA A 105 3.71 8.76 -4.70
N ALA A 106 3.83 9.09 -3.41
CA ALA A 106 3.02 8.51 -2.34
C ALA A 106 1.60 9.10 -2.34
N PRO A 107 0.55 8.26 -2.30
CA PRO A 107 -0.81 8.75 -2.14
C PRO A 107 -1.04 9.27 -0.71
N PRO A 108 -2.15 10.00 -0.48
CA PRO A 108 -2.53 10.55 0.83
C PRO A 108 -2.38 9.58 2.01
N ALA A 109 -2.88 8.35 1.85
CA ALA A 109 -2.85 7.33 2.90
C ALA A 109 -1.41 6.95 3.32
N VAL A 110 -0.46 6.95 2.38
CA VAL A 110 0.95 6.69 2.70
C VAL A 110 1.58 7.93 3.32
N LEU A 111 1.32 9.12 2.79
CA LEU A 111 1.85 10.37 3.34
C LEU A 111 1.47 10.56 4.81
N LYS A 112 0.22 10.26 5.16
CA LYS A 112 -0.28 10.26 6.55
C LYS A 112 0.40 9.21 7.44
N ALA A 113 0.86 8.09 6.87
CA ALA A 113 1.61 7.08 7.60
C ALA A 113 3.08 7.47 7.77
N VAL A 114 3.74 8.00 6.72
CA VAL A 114 5.18 8.28 6.77
C VAL A 114 5.54 9.61 7.44
N GLY A 115 4.57 10.51 7.62
CA GLY A 115 4.76 11.76 8.34
C GLY A 115 3.58 12.07 9.24
N GLY A 116 3.84 12.77 10.34
CA GLY A 116 2.82 13.31 11.26
C GLY A 116 2.07 14.52 10.65
N LEU A 117 1.76 14.44 9.36
CA LEU A 117 1.14 15.51 8.59
C LEU A 117 -0.34 15.65 8.97
N THR A 118 -0.84 16.88 8.99
CA THR A 118 -2.29 17.13 9.08
C THR A 118 -2.99 16.75 7.78
N ASP A 119 -4.31 16.55 7.82
CA ASP A 119 -5.08 16.20 6.63
C ASP A 119 -4.97 17.28 5.55
N GLU A 120 -4.85 18.56 5.93
CA GLU A 120 -4.61 19.68 5.01
C GLU A 120 -3.24 19.57 4.32
N GLN A 121 -2.18 19.30 5.09
CA GLN A 121 -0.83 19.14 4.53
C GLN A 121 -0.76 17.94 3.58
N VAL A 122 -1.43 16.84 3.93
CA VAL A 122 -1.54 15.66 3.05
C VAL A 122 -2.24 16.00 1.75
N GLN A 123 -3.32 16.79 1.79
CA GLN A 123 -4.06 17.20 0.60
C GLN A 123 -3.21 18.12 -0.30
N GLU A 124 -2.54 19.12 0.26
CA GLU A 124 -1.62 19.99 -0.48
C GLU A 124 -0.50 19.18 -1.16
N LEU A 125 0.06 18.19 -0.45
CA LEU A 125 1.08 17.30 -1.00
C LEU A 125 0.56 16.32 -2.05
N ALA A 126 -0.74 16.02 -2.05
CA ALA A 126 -1.36 15.14 -3.02
C ALA A 126 -1.76 15.87 -4.32
N GLU A 127 -1.97 17.19 -4.25
CA GLU A 127 -2.33 18.04 -5.39
C GLU A 127 -1.14 18.57 -6.18
N ARG A 128 0.08 18.47 -5.64
CA ARG A 128 1.29 18.93 -6.31
C ARG A 128 1.68 18.06 -7.51
N ASP A 129 2.41 18.67 -8.44
CA ASP A 129 3.05 17.93 -9.53
C ASP A 129 4.21 17.07 -9.03
N ALA A 130 4.24 15.81 -9.47
CA ALA A 130 5.29 14.86 -9.14
C ALA A 130 6.63 15.33 -9.74
N GLY A 131 7.59 15.68 -8.89
CA GLY A 131 8.95 16.05 -9.30
C GLY A 131 9.41 17.40 -8.78
N ASP A 132 8.47 18.28 -8.42
CA ASP A 132 8.78 19.55 -7.77
C ASP A 132 8.44 19.50 -6.28
N GLY A 133 9.32 20.08 -5.47
CA GLY A 133 9.06 20.30 -4.05
C GLY A 133 10.15 19.80 -3.12
N ILE A 134 10.38 20.60 -2.08
CA ILE A 134 11.17 20.25 -0.92
C ILE A 134 10.32 19.32 -0.05
N ALA A 135 10.93 18.27 0.51
CA ALA A 135 10.24 17.40 1.45
C ALA A 135 9.77 18.22 2.67
N PRO A 136 8.50 18.10 3.09
CA PRO A 136 8.04 18.63 4.37
C PRO A 136 8.94 18.16 5.51
N ALA A 137 9.14 19.03 6.50
CA ALA A 137 10.00 18.72 7.64
C ALA A 137 9.43 17.60 8.53
N GLU A 138 8.12 17.39 8.45
CA GLU A 138 7.35 16.39 9.18
C GLU A 138 7.46 14.99 8.57
N LEU A 139 7.96 14.87 7.33
CA LEU A 139 8.18 13.58 6.70
C LEU A 139 9.43 12.92 7.26
N ASP A 140 9.29 11.66 7.66
CA ASP A 140 10.44 10.85 7.99
C ASP A 140 11.08 10.28 6.74
N LEU A 141 12.21 10.88 6.35
CA LEU A 141 12.96 10.47 5.17
C LEU A 141 13.79 9.20 5.40
N ALA A 142 13.79 8.60 6.60
CA ALA A 142 14.45 7.31 6.83
C ALA A 142 13.85 6.19 5.97
N PHE A 143 12.58 6.31 5.58
CA PHE A 143 11.91 5.35 4.69
C PHE A 143 11.92 5.79 3.22
N GLN A 144 12.58 6.89 2.87
CA GLN A 144 12.61 7.36 1.49
C GLN A 144 13.44 6.40 0.62
N GLN A 145 12.79 5.79 -0.36
CA GLN A 145 13.44 4.99 -1.39
C GLN A 145 12.84 5.31 -2.76
N ARG A 146 13.71 5.77 -3.66
CA ARG A 146 13.34 6.16 -5.02
C ARG A 146 13.89 5.16 -6.02
N GLU A 147 13.24 4.00 -6.11
CA GLU A 147 13.50 3.06 -7.20
C GLU A 147 12.49 3.22 -8.34
N SER A 148 12.97 3.08 -9.57
CA SER A 148 12.10 3.03 -10.74
C SER A 148 11.54 1.62 -10.88
N LEU A 149 10.40 1.38 -10.25
CA LEU A 149 9.67 0.12 -10.40
C LEU A 149 8.84 0.13 -11.69
N PRO A 150 8.80 -0.97 -12.47
CA PRO A 150 7.90 -1.09 -13.62
C PRO A 150 6.43 -1.29 -13.21
N LEU A 151 6.13 -1.23 -11.91
CA LEU A 151 4.82 -1.52 -11.33
C LEU A 151 4.05 -0.23 -11.02
N TYR A 152 2.80 -0.18 -11.49
CA TYR A 152 1.89 0.94 -11.34
C TYR A 152 0.50 0.47 -10.86
N ARG A 153 -0.18 1.34 -10.12
CA ARG A 153 -1.60 1.22 -9.78
C ARG A 153 -2.38 2.25 -10.58
N ALA A 154 -3.27 1.79 -11.44
CA ALA A 154 -4.15 2.64 -12.24
C ALA A 154 -5.54 2.68 -11.62
N ASP A 155 -5.94 3.87 -11.18
CA ASP A 155 -7.22 4.14 -10.54
C ASP A 155 -8.09 4.99 -11.46
N ALA A 156 -9.20 4.44 -11.92
CA ALA A 156 -10.20 5.15 -12.72
C ALA A 156 -11.45 5.41 -11.86
N ARG A 157 -11.80 6.68 -11.67
CA ARG A 157 -13.08 7.09 -11.08
C ARG A 157 -14.08 7.32 -12.20
N VAL A 158 -15.22 6.64 -12.13
CA VAL A 158 -16.27 6.68 -13.15
C VAL A 158 -17.57 7.07 -12.49
N GLU A 159 -18.17 8.17 -12.96
CA GLU A 159 -19.50 8.58 -12.54
C GLU A 159 -20.57 7.85 -13.35
N ALA A 160 -21.48 7.15 -12.67
CA ALA A 160 -22.62 6.49 -13.29
C ALA A 160 -23.81 6.50 -12.34
N GLY A 161 -24.97 6.95 -12.80
CA GLY A 161 -26.21 6.93 -12.02
C GLY A 161 -26.16 7.75 -10.72
N GLY A 162 -25.41 8.86 -10.69
CA GLY A 162 -25.24 9.70 -9.50
C GLY A 162 -24.29 9.14 -8.44
N GLN A 163 -23.62 8.02 -8.73
CA GLN A 163 -22.63 7.39 -7.88
C GLN A 163 -21.27 7.41 -8.57
N THR A 164 -20.20 7.71 -7.82
CA THR A 164 -18.83 7.50 -8.30
C THR A 164 -18.37 6.09 -7.97
N TYR A 165 -17.80 5.42 -8.96
CA TYR A 165 -17.21 4.10 -8.84
C TYR A 165 -15.70 4.16 -9.07
N LEU A 166 -14.94 3.48 -8.22
CA LEU A 166 -13.51 3.26 -8.40
C LEU A 166 -13.26 1.91 -9.07
N ARG A 167 -12.56 1.93 -10.21
CA ARG A 167 -11.96 0.76 -10.83
C ARG A 167 -10.45 0.85 -10.69
N ARG A 168 -9.87 -0.14 -10.02
CA ARG A 168 -8.43 -0.25 -9.81
C ARG A 168 -7.85 -1.42 -10.60
N ARG A 169 -6.71 -1.18 -11.25
CA ARG A 169 -5.91 -2.21 -11.92
C ARG A 169 -4.44 -2.04 -11.61
N TRP A 170 -3.74 -3.17 -11.51
CA TRP A 170 -2.30 -3.21 -11.36
C TRP A 170 -1.65 -3.48 -12.71
N VAL A 171 -0.70 -2.62 -13.06
CA VAL A 171 -0.06 -2.53 -14.36
C VAL A 171 1.43 -2.77 -14.20
N GLU A 172 1.99 -3.65 -15.00
CA GLU A 172 3.44 -3.80 -15.12
C GLU A 172 3.89 -3.37 -16.51
N ARG A 173 4.79 -2.39 -16.56
CA ARG A 173 5.39 -1.86 -17.78
C ARG A 173 6.58 -2.72 -18.21
N GLY A 174 6.81 -2.84 -19.52
CA GLY A 174 7.95 -3.60 -20.06
C GLY A 174 7.72 -5.11 -20.11
N SER A 175 6.58 -5.59 -19.60
CA SER A 175 6.09 -6.95 -19.84
C SER A 175 4.86 -6.86 -20.74
N PRO A 176 4.97 -7.13 -22.05
CA PRO A 176 3.83 -7.04 -22.96
C PRO A 176 2.73 -8.04 -22.60
N GLY A 177 1.48 -7.57 -22.60
CA GLY A 177 0.28 -8.38 -22.36
C GLY A 177 -0.28 -9.01 -23.63
N VAL A 178 -1.42 -9.71 -23.47
CA VAL A 178 -2.17 -10.33 -24.58
C VAL A 178 -2.66 -9.29 -25.61
N ASP A 179 -2.89 -8.06 -25.15
CA ASP A 179 -3.32 -6.91 -25.94
C ASP A 179 -2.17 -6.27 -26.76
N ARG A 180 -0.95 -6.80 -26.67
CA ARG A 180 0.27 -6.29 -27.33
C ARG A 180 0.64 -4.85 -26.95
N LEU A 181 0.07 -4.33 -25.87
CA LEU A 181 0.49 -3.05 -25.30
C LEU A 181 1.87 -3.20 -24.64
N PRO A 182 2.65 -2.11 -24.48
CA PRO A 182 3.96 -2.16 -23.83
C PRO A 182 3.88 -2.33 -22.30
N TRP A 183 2.71 -2.70 -21.79
CA TRP A 183 2.42 -3.02 -20.41
C TRP A 183 1.42 -4.18 -20.35
N ARG A 184 1.31 -4.83 -19.18
CA ARG A 184 0.28 -5.82 -18.88
C ARG A 184 -0.51 -5.45 -17.65
N PHE A 185 -1.81 -5.75 -17.67
CA PHE A 185 -2.62 -5.82 -16.46
C PHE A 185 -2.51 -7.22 -15.87
N PHE A 186 -2.00 -7.36 -14.65
CA PHE A 186 -1.88 -8.68 -14.01
C PHE A 186 -2.87 -8.87 -12.85
N ARG A 187 -3.45 -7.77 -12.34
CA ARG A 187 -4.50 -7.83 -11.32
C ARG A 187 -5.53 -6.73 -11.53
N THR A 188 -6.78 -7.07 -11.28
CA THR A 188 -7.92 -6.15 -11.33
C THR A 188 -8.70 -6.30 -10.04
N GLU A 189 -8.91 -5.20 -9.34
CA GLU A 189 -9.72 -5.22 -8.13
C GLU A 189 -11.22 -5.09 -8.45
N PRO A 190 -12.10 -5.59 -7.57
CA PRO A 190 -13.52 -5.36 -7.67
C PRO A 190 -13.86 -3.86 -7.74
N VAL A 191 -14.87 -3.52 -8.54
CA VAL A 191 -15.41 -2.15 -8.59
C VAL A 191 -16.01 -1.82 -7.22
N ARG A 192 -15.72 -0.62 -6.72
CA ARG A 192 -16.27 -0.13 -5.45
C ARG A 192 -16.97 1.20 -5.65
N ALA A 193 -18.10 1.41 -4.99
CA ALA A 193 -18.65 2.75 -4.82
C ALA A 193 -17.72 3.55 -3.91
N VAL A 194 -17.39 4.78 -4.30
CA VAL A 194 -16.62 5.71 -3.48
C VAL A 194 -17.45 6.96 -3.25
N GLY A 195 -17.42 7.49 -2.02
CA GLY A 195 -18.02 8.79 -1.73
C GLY A 195 -17.33 9.90 -2.54
N LEU A 196 -18.04 10.98 -2.84
CA LEU A 196 -17.47 12.17 -3.48
C LEU A 196 -16.31 12.68 -2.59
N THR A 197 -15.06 12.50 -3.04
CA THR A 197 -14.00 13.41 -2.61
C THR A 197 -14.37 14.74 -3.25
N VAL A 198 -14.69 15.75 -2.45
CA VAL A 198 -14.97 17.10 -2.94
C VAL A 198 -13.73 17.57 -3.70
N GLN A 199 -13.78 17.48 -5.02
CA GLN A 199 -12.83 18.13 -5.89
C GLN A 199 -13.11 19.63 -5.75
N ALA A 200 -12.09 20.38 -5.32
CA ALA A 200 -12.17 21.82 -5.11
C ALA A 200 -12.93 22.49 -6.26
N ALA A 201 -14.00 23.21 -5.89
CA ALA A 201 -14.73 24.05 -6.82
C ALA A 201 -13.77 25.12 -7.35
N SER A 202 -13.26 24.89 -8.56
CA SER A 202 -12.72 25.95 -9.40
C SER A 202 -13.91 26.78 -9.89
N SER A 203 -14.32 27.76 -9.10
CA SER A 203 -15.04 28.94 -9.60
C SER A 203 -13.99 30.03 -9.76
N GLU A 204 -13.44 30.24 -10.95
CA GLU A 204 -14.02 31.19 -11.91
C GLU A 204 -14.68 32.38 -11.20
N SER A 205 -13.87 33.39 -10.91
CA SER A 205 -14.33 34.78 -10.86
C SER A 205 -13.37 35.65 -11.66
N GLY A 206 -13.57 35.62 -12.98
CA GLY A 206 -13.17 36.72 -13.84
C GLY A 206 -14.21 37.84 -13.73
N ASN A 207 -13.70 39.06 -13.51
CA ASN A 207 -14.24 40.36 -13.94
C ASN A 207 -15.74 40.66 -13.80
N ASP A 208 -16.07 41.62 -12.94
CA ASP A 208 -16.48 42.96 -13.38
C ASP A 208 -16.11 44.02 -12.34
#